data_AF-A0AA90H258-F1
#
_entry.id   AF-A0AA90H258-F1
#
_cell.length_a   1.000
_cell.length_b   1.000
_cell.length_c   1.000
_cell.angle_alpha   90.00
_cell.angle_beta   90.00
_cell.angle_gamma   90.00
#
_symmetry.space_group_name_H-M   'P 1'
#
loop_
_entity.id
_entity.type
_entity.pdbx_description
1 polymer ?
#
loop_
_entity_poly.entity_id
_entity_poly.type
_entity_poly.pdbx_seq_one_letter_code
_entity_poly.pdbx_strand_id
1 'polypeptide(L)'
;MAGGSADAAGAAPHPAARPAATPAFKVLAFYDSDENDAAHASFDNEAKQWFPQVAAANNFSWTATDDWSKVNASTLSQYQVVMFLDDLPQTSAEQTAFQQYMDNGGGWMGFHVSAFNTDPSTWSWYHNTFLGTGAFVSNSWGPTSVTLKVEDPSTPATAGLPATIGSSVSEWYSWANDLRKNPDIDILASIDPSSFPVGTDPDQTWYSGYYPIVWTNKNYRMMYANFGHNAMDYTDNTTLSLTFGSAQQDQLVLQELLSLGGDSAAPAPMPAYSSSAWYSLSSAASLKCADARSAATANGTAVQQYTCNGTDAQQFQLQPTSDGYVRVNDRADSSEVLDVTDVSTADGAPIQLWDYSDGTNQQWKPVAENSWTYHFVNRNSGKCLSAASDSTADSVQLVQATCDGSTLQSFRLQPAA
;
A
#
# COMPACT_ATOMS: atom_id res chain seq x y z
N MET A 1 71.62 10.01 -11.90
CA MET A 1 70.55 9.75 -12.90
C MET A 1 70.06 8.34 -12.63
N ALA A 2 68.82 8.00 -12.32
CA ALA A 2 67.52 8.65 -12.07
C ALA A 2 66.86 7.78 -10.94
N GLY A 3 66.06 8.27 -9.99
CA GLY A 3 64.76 8.90 -10.16
C GLY A 3 63.65 7.83 -10.18
N GLY A 4 62.94 7.65 -9.06
CA GLY A 4 61.81 6.70 -8.95
C GLY A 4 61.10 6.80 -7.60
N SER A 5 60.29 7.85 -7.43
CA SER A 5 59.38 8.06 -6.30
C SER A 5 58.19 7.10 -6.39
N ALA A 6 57.83 6.48 -5.27
CA ALA A 6 56.58 5.76 -5.12
C ALA A 6 55.42 6.77 -5.00
N ASP A 7 54.58 6.87 -6.02
CA ASP A 7 53.30 7.57 -5.93
C ASP A 7 52.29 6.68 -5.19
N ALA A 8 51.97 7.08 -3.95
CA ALA A 8 50.79 6.61 -3.27
C ALA A 8 49.57 7.26 -3.95
N ALA A 9 48.81 6.48 -4.71
CA ALA A 9 47.53 6.90 -5.24
C ALA A 9 46.57 7.16 -4.06
N GLY A 10 46.37 8.43 -3.72
CA GLY A 10 45.37 8.84 -2.75
C GLY A 10 43.98 8.46 -3.23
N ALA A 11 43.24 7.71 -2.41
CA ALA A 11 41.82 7.46 -2.62
C ALA A 11 41.08 8.79 -2.75
N ALA A 12 40.31 8.96 -3.83
CA ALA A 12 39.43 10.10 -3.97
C ALA A 12 38.44 10.12 -2.79
N PRO A 13 38.21 11.27 -2.14
CA PRO A 13 37.23 11.34 -1.07
C PRO A 13 35.85 10.97 -1.65
N HIS A 14 35.16 10.05 -0.98
CA HIS A 14 33.76 9.75 -1.26
C HIS A 14 32.97 11.07 -1.29
N PRO A 15 32.12 11.31 -2.30
CA PRO A 15 31.26 12.47 -2.27
C PRO A 15 30.42 12.38 -0.99
N ALA A 16 30.51 13.42 -0.15
CA ALA A 16 29.68 13.54 1.03
C ALA A 16 28.21 13.39 0.60
N ALA A 17 27.47 12.51 1.29
CA ALA A 17 26.05 12.32 1.06
C ALA A 17 25.37 13.68 1.04
N ARG A 18 24.68 13.97 -0.08
CA ARG A 18 23.90 15.20 -0.22
C ARG A 18 22.91 15.25 0.94
N PRO A 19 22.78 16.36 1.69
CA PRO A 19 21.77 16.48 2.73
C PRO A 19 20.41 16.14 2.12
N ALA A 20 19.64 15.27 2.78
CA ALA A 20 18.28 14.96 2.34
C ALA A 20 17.51 16.28 2.17
N ALA A 21 16.87 16.47 1.02
CA ALA A 21 16.05 17.64 0.79
C ALA A 21 14.96 17.72 1.87
N THR A 22 14.67 18.93 2.35
CA THR A 22 13.55 19.11 3.30
C THR A 22 12.26 18.67 2.61
N PRO A 23 11.44 17.81 3.25
CA PRO A 23 10.19 17.35 2.66
C PRO A 23 9.24 18.53 2.42
N ALA A 24 8.43 18.46 1.36
CA ALA A 24 7.47 19.50 0.99
C ALA A 24 6.41 19.71 2.07
N PHE A 25 5.94 18.64 2.70
CA PHE A 25 5.04 18.67 3.84
C PHE A 25 5.23 17.43 4.73
N LYS A 26 4.63 17.46 5.92
CA LYS A 26 4.72 16.40 6.92
C LYS A 26 3.35 15.84 7.28
N VAL A 27 3.28 14.51 7.39
CA VAL A 27 2.12 13.74 7.81
C VAL A 27 2.39 13.05 9.14
N LEU A 28 1.48 13.22 10.11
CA LEU A 28 1.45 12.43 11.35
C LEU A 28 0.24 11.50 11.33
N ALA A 29 0.50 10.20 11.28
CA ALA A 29 -0.51 9.16 11.35
C ALA A 29 -0.68 8.63 12.79
N PHE A 30 -1.92 8.46 13.20
CA PHE A 30 -2.32 7.78 14.43
C PHE A 30 -2.93 6.43 14.07
N TYR A 31 -2.61 5.43 14.89
CA TYR A 31 -3.10 4.05 14.77
C TYR A 31 -3.30 3.48 16.18
N ASP A 32 -3.99 2.35 16.31
CA ASP A 32 -4.12 1.66 17.61
C ASP A 32 -3.22 0.42 17.66
N SER A 33 -2.26 0.40 18.59
CA SER A 33 -1.39 -0.76 18.80
C SER A 33 -2.06 -1.88 19.59
N ASP A 34 -3.13 -1.57 20.32
CA ASP A 34 -3.91 -2.49 21.15
C ASP A 34 -5.23 -2.89 20.47
N GLU A 35 -5.33 -2.67 19.14
CA GLU A 35 -6.48 -3.06 18.32
C GLU A 35 -6.72 -4.57 18.43
N ASN A 36 -7.94 -4.90 18.86
CA ASN A 36 -8.38 -6.27 19.10
C ASN A 36 -9.01 -6.89 17.84
N ASP A 37 -9.40 -6.08 16.85
CA ASP A 37 -9.77 -6.55 15.53
C ASP A 37 -8.54 -6.79 14.66
N ALA A 38 -8.26 -8.07 14.38
CA ALA A 38 -7.12 -8.47 13.56
C ALA A 38 -7.14 -7.85 12.15
N ALA A 39 -8.29 -7.44 11.63
CA ALA A 39 -8.43 -6.83 10.32
C ALA A 39 -8.01 -5.36 10.28
N HIS A 40 -8.37 -4.57 11.30
CA HIS A 40 -7.90 -3.20 11.46
C HIS A 40 -6.39 -3.20 11.75
N ALA A 41 -5.92 -4.07 12.64
CA ALA A 41 -4.49 -4.24 12.90
C ALA A 41 -3.72 -4.63 11.62
N SER A 42 -4.30 -5.48 10.76
CA SER A 42 -3.74 -5.82 9.45
C SER A 42 -3.65 -4.59 8.53
N PHE A 43 -4.72 -3.79 8.44
CA PHE A 43 -4.73 -2.54 7.69
C PHE A 43 -3.67 -1.56 8.19
N ASP A 44 -3.56 -1.35 9.49
CA ASP A 44 -2.55 -0.46 10.09
C ASP A 44 -1.13 -0.89 9.76
N ASN A 45 -0.85 -2.19 9.88
CA ASN A 45 0.45 -2.76 9.53
C ASN A 45 0.76 -2.58 8.05
N GLU A 46 -0.24 -2.71 7.18
CA GLU A 46 -0.12 -2.44 5.75
C GLU A 46 0.15 -0.95 5.47
N ALA A 47 -0.61 -0.05 6.10
CA ALA A 47 -0.46 1.41 5.97
C ALA A 47 0.95 1.87 6.38
N LYS A 48 1.47 1.34 7.49
CA LYS A 48 2.83 1.58 7.99
C LYS A 48 3.92 1.10 7.03
N GLN A 49 3.62 0.19 6.10
CA GLN A 49 4.53 -0.21 5.04
C GLN A 49 4.36 0.62 3.77
N TRP A 50 3.12 0.95 3.39
CA TRP A 50 2.81 1.62 2.14
C TRP A 50 3.14 3.12 2.16
N PHE A 51 2.67 3.85 3.17
CA PHE A 51 2.81 5.30 3.22
C PHE A 51 4.27 5.80 3.26
N PRO A 52 5.23 5.19 3.99
CA PRO A 52 6.62 5.62 3.93
C PRO A 52 7.22 5.57 2.51
N GLN A 53 6.83 4.58 1.73
CA GLN A 53 7.31 4.41 0.37
C GLN A 53 6.72 5.49 -0.55
N VAL A 54 5.42 5.76 -0.41
CA VAL A 54 4.72 6.82 -1.14
C VAL A 54 5.16 8.22 -0.70
N ALA A 55 5.59 8.38 0.56
CA ALA A 55 6.18 9.60 1.08
C ALA A 55 7.52 9.92 0.42
N ALA A 56 8.41 8.92 0.37
CA ALA A 56 9.69 9.03 -0.33
C ALA A 56 9.50 9.33 -1.83
N ALA A 57 8.50 8.71 -2.45
CA ALA A 57 8.12 8.90 -3.84
C ALA A 57 7.68 10.33 -4.19
N ASN A 58 6.93 10.96 -3.30
CA ASN A 58 6.23 12.21 -3.57
C ASN A 58 6.76 13.36 -2.70
N ASN A 59 7.99 13.24 -2.18
CA ASN A 59 8.70 14.29 -1.45
C ASN A 59 7.93 14.84 -0.22
N PHE A 60 7.29 13.95 0.56
CA PHE A 60 6.75 14.30 1.88
C PHE A 60 7.34 13.39 2.95
N SER A 61 7.22 13.78 4.22
CA SER A 61 7.58 12.88 5.33
C SER A 61 6.33 12.29 5.95
N TRP A 62 6.39 11.00 6.26
CA TRP A 62 5.33 10.30 6.96
C TRP A 62 5.88 9.67 8.23
N THR A 63 5.20 9.90 9.34
CA THR A 63 5.52 9.33 10.65
C THR A 63 4.24 8.80 11.29
N ALA A 64 4.32 7.66 11.96
CA ALA A 64 3.20 7.08 12.70
C ALA A 64 3.45 7.03 14.21
N THR A 65 2.38 7.02 14.99
CA THR A 65 2.40 6.89 16.45
C THR A 65 1.11 6.26 16.95
N ASP A 66 1.21 5.40 17.96
CA ASP A 66 0.08 4.90 18.77
C ASP A 66 -0.19 5.78 20.00
N ASP A 67 0.76 6.65 20.35
CA ASP A 67 0.59 7.64 21.43
C ASP A 67 -0.38 8.78 21.05
N TRP A 68 -1.67 8.57 21.31
CA TRP A 68 -2.75 9.55 21.09
C TRP A 68 -2.63 10.83 21.92
N SER A 69 -1.82 10.84 22.99
CA SER A 69 -1.55 12.08 23.74
C SER A 69 -0.81 13.13 22.90
N LYS A 70 -0.26 12.72 21.75
CA LYS A 70 0.30 13.60 20.73
C LYS A 70 -0.75 14.36 19.92
N VAL A 71 -2.04 14.07 20.05
CA VAL A 71 -3.12 14.94 19.57
C VAL A 71 -3.21 16.16 20.50
N ASN A 72 -2.23 17.05 20.39
CA ASN A 72 -2.13 18.28 21.16
C ASN A 72 -1.53 19.41 20.31
N ALA A 73 -1.79 20.66 20.71
CA ALA A 73 -1.43 21.83 19.90
C ALA A 73 0.07 21.93 19.56
N SER A 74 0.96 21.50 20.47
CA SER A 74 2.40 21.62 20.26
C SER A 74 2.92 20.60 19.23
N THR A 75 2.34 19.41 19.21
CA THR A 75 2.65 18.41 18.17
C THR A 75 1.97 18.76 16.86
N LEU A 76 0.65 18.96 16.85
CA LEU A 76 -0.13 19.08 15.61
C LEU A 76 0.31 20.27 14.74
N SER A 77 0.74 21.38 15.36
CA SER A 77 1.25 22.55 14.62
C SER A 77 2.53 22.30 13.82
N GLN A 78 3.21 21.16 14.02
CA GLN A 78 4.40 20.76 13.27
C GLN A 78 4.09 20.01 11.97
N TYR A 79 2.83 19.59 11.78
CA TYR A 79 2.39 18.75 10.66
C TYR A 79 1.36 19.48 9.81
N GLN A 80 1.42 19.25 8.50
CA GLN A 80 0.45 19.82 7.55
C GLN A 80 -0.77 18.92 7.40
N VAL A 81 -0.59 17.61 7.61
CA VAL A 81 -1.67 16.62 7.56
C VAL A 81 -1.59 15.73 8.80
N VAL A 82 -2.74 15.49 9.42
CA VAL A 82 -2.96 14.47 10.45
C VAL A 82 -3.76 13.34 9.82
N MET A 83 -3.39 12.10 10.10
CA MET A 83 -4.07 10.94 9.56
C MET A 83 -4.53 10.05 10.70
N PHE A 84 -5.79 9.60 10.67
CA PHE A 84 -6.31 8.58 11.57
C PHE A 84 -6.47 7.30 10.75
N LEU A 85 -5.51 6.39 10.88
CA LEU A 85 -5.58 5.08 10.23
C LEU A 85 -6.65 4.23 10.92
N ASP A 86 -6.60 4.26 12.24
CA ASP A 86 -7.51 3.56 13.14
C ASP A 86 -7.87 4.52 14.28
N ASP A 87 -9.05 4.35 14.86
CA ASP A 87 -9.61 5.13 15.99
C ASP A 87 -9.66 6.67 15.81
N LEU A 88 -10.03 7.39 16.88
CA LEU A 88 -10.20 8.83 16.95
C LEU A 88 -9.88 9.36 18.37
N PRO A 89 -9.72 10.69 18.56
CA PRO A 89 -9.47 11.29 19.87
C PRO A 89 -10.50 10.93 20.96
N GLN A 90 -10.03 10.35 22.06
CA GLN A 90 -10.88 9.79 23.13
C GLN A 90 -11.12 10.77 24.29
N THR A 91 -10.19 11.70 24.56
CA THR A 91 -10.32 12.66 25.65
C THR A 91 -10.77 14.04 25.17
N SER A 92 -11.48 14.79 26.01
CA SER A 92 -11.90 16.15 25.66
C SER A 92 -10.74 17.10 25.34
N ALA A 93 -9.54 16.83 25.87
CA ALA A 93 -8.34 17.62 25.57
C ALA A 93 -7.83 17.35 24.14
N GLU A 94 -7.74 16.09 23.74
CA GLU A 94 -7.36 15.68 22.39
C GLU A 94 -8.40 16.16 21.36
N GLN A 95 -9.68 15.97 21.67
CA GLN A 95 -10.80 16.43 20.85
C GLN A 95 -10.75 17.94 20.60
N THR A 96 -10.51 18.73 21.66
CA THR A 96 -10.36 20.19 21.55
C THR A 96 -9.14 20.56 20.70
N ALA A 97 -8.00 19.89 20.91
CA ALA A 97 -6.78 20.17 20.16
C ALA A 97 -6.93 19.84 18.67
N PHE A 98 -7.57 18.71 18.35
CA PHE A 98 -7.86 18.31 16.97
C PHE A 98 -8.82 19.30 16.30
N GLN A 99 -9.91 19.68 16.97
CA GLN A 99 -10.83 20.68 16.43
C GLN A 99 -10.12 22.01 16.14
N GLN A 100 -9.31 22.51 17.08
CA GLN A 100 -8.52 23.72 16.86
C GLN A 100 -7.52 23.59 15.71
N TYR A 101 -6.91 22.42 15.52
CA TYR A 101 -6.04 22.16 14.38
C TYR A 101 -6.80 22.26 13.05
N MET A 102 -8.00 21.68 12.96
CA MET A 102 -8.85 21.78 11.77
C MET A 102 -9.37 23.21 11.53
N ASP A 103 -9.79 23.92 12.57
CA ASP A 103 -10.24 25.32 12.49
C ASP A 103 -9.12 26.26 11.99
N ASN A 104 -7.84 25.89 12.21
CA ASN A 104 -6.67 26.64 11.77
C ASN A 104 -6.11 26.17 10.41
N GLY A 105 -6.87 25.38 9.63
CA GLY A 105 -6.50 24.97 8.27
C GLY A 105 -5.56 23.77 8.19
N GLY A 106 -5.45 22.99 9.26
CA GLY A 106 -4.81 21.68 9.24
C GLY A 106 -5.46 20.74 8.23
N GLY A 107 -4.68 19.89 7.57
CA GLY A 107 -5.16 18.81 6.72
C GLY A 107 -5.50 17.56 7.54
N TRP A 108 -6.55 16.83 7.16
CA TRP A 108 -6.90 15.55 7.79
C TRP A 108 -7.30 14.46 6.80
N MET A 109 -6.85 13.24 7.06
CA MET A 109 -7.30 12.05 6.34
C MET A 109 -7.68 10.95 7.32
N GLY A 110 -8.94 10.52 7.33
CA GLY A 110 -9.39 9.42 8.18
C GLY A 110 -9.84 8.21 7.40
N PHE A 111 -9.59 7.04 7.99
CA PHE A 111 -9.98 5.75 7.44
C PHE A 111 -10.99 5.05 8.35
N HIS A 112 -11.94 4.38 7.73
CA HIS A 112 -12.80 3.36 8.33
C HIS A 112 -13.36 3.74 9.73
N VAL A 113 -12.91 3.06 10.79
CA VAL A 113 -13.43 3.21 12.16
C VAL A 113 -13.12 4.57 12.80
N SER A 114 -12.24 5.38 12.23
CA SER A 114 -12.02 6.77 12.68
C SER A 114 -13.27 7.67 12.59
N ALA A 115 -14.33 7.24 11.89
CA ALA A 115 -15.63 7.90 11.87
C ALA A 115 -16.72 7.18 12.71
N PHE A 116 -16.42 5.98 13.24
CA PHE A 116 -17.39 5.16 13.94
C PHE A 116 -17.89 5.84 15.22
N ASN A 117 -19.20 5.76 15.43
CA ASN A 117 -19.86 6.15 16.65
C ASN A 117 -21.28 5.60 16.67
N THR A 118 -21.81 5.30 17.85
CA THR A 118 -23.22 4.96 18.05
C THR A 118 -24.03 6.10 18.68
N ASP A 119 -23.35 7.06 19.31
CA ASP A 119 -23.94 8.28 19.85
C ASP A 119 -23.14 9.51 19.37
N PRO A 120 -23.59 10.19 18.31
CA PRO A 120 -22.87 11.34 17.76
C PRO A 120 -22.92 12.54 18.69
N SER A 121 -23.75 12.55 19.75
CA SER A 121 -23.83 13.68 20.68
C SER A 121 -22.61 13.78 21.59
N THR A 122 -21.89 12.67 21.81
CA THR A 122 -20.66 12.59 22.62
C THR A 122 -19.56 13.51 22.08
N TRP A 123 -19.45 13.64 20.76
CA TRP A 123 -18.60 14.62 20.09
C TRP A 123 -19.26 15.16 18.82
N SER A 124 -20.36 15.90 19.02
CA SER A 124 -21.25 16.36 17.94
C SER A 124 -20.57 17.16 16.84
N TRP A 125 -19.56 17.98 17.17
CA TRP A 125 -18.79 18.68 16.15
C TRP A 125 -18.14 17.69 15.17
N TYR A 126 -17.49 16.63 15.66
CA TYR A 126 -16.79 15.68 14.81
C TYR A 126 -17.74 14.88 13.91
N HIS A 127 -18.79 14.28 14.49
CA HIS A 127 -19.67 13.38 13.71
C HIS A 127 -20.75 14.11 12.91
N ASN A 128 -21.34 15.18 13.43
CA ASN A 128 -22.44 15.88 12.74
C ASN A 128 -21.98 17.05 11.89
N THR A 129 -20.89 17.74 12.25
CA THR A 129 -20.43 18.95 11.54
C THR A 129 -19.24 18.66 10.64
N PHE A 130 -18.17 18.07 11.19
CA PHE A 130 -16.91 17.84 10.50
C PHE A 130 -17.04 16.70 9.47
N LEU A 131 -17.43 15.49 9.90
CA LEU A 131 -17.69 14.35 9.01
C LEU A 131 -19.04 14.46 8.29
N GLY A 132 -20.05 14.99 8.96
CA GLY A 132 -21.43 15.09 8.46
C GLY A 132 -22.23 13.79 8.55
N THR A 133 -21.64 12.69 9.00
CA THR A 133 -22.21 11.33 8.99
C THR A 133 -23.32 11.09 9.99
N GLY A 134 -23.26 11.74 11.15
CA GLY A 134 -24.10 11.35 12.29
C GLY A 134 -23.68 9.97 12.84
N ALA A 135 -24.66 9.17 13.26
CA ALA A 135 -24.42 7.85 13.83
C ALA A 135 -24.12 6.80 12.75
N PHE A 136 -23.34 5.78 13.10
CA PHE A 136 -23.30 4.51 12.38
C PHE A 136 -24.70 3.88 12.34
N VAL A 137 -25.06 3.28 11.19
CA VAL A 137 -26.35 2.59 11.00
C VAL A 137 -26.16 1.09 10.82
N SER A 138 -25.33 0.71 9.87
CA SER A 138 -25.07 -0.69 9.53
C SER A 138 -23.78 -0.81 8.73
N ASN A 139 -23.29 -2.03 8.63
CA ASN A 139 -22.14 -2.42 7.83
C ASN A 139 -22.51 -3.59 6.89
N SER A 140 -21.71 -3.79 5.85
CA SER A 140 -21.68 -5.07 5.12
C SER A 140 -20.67 -6.01 5.78
N TRP A 141 -20.93 -7.31 5.86
CA TRP A 141 -19.96 -8.29 6.39
C TRP A 141 -19.64 -9.42 5.42
N GLY A 142 -18.50 -10.06 5.64
CA GLY A 142 -17.75 -10.74 4.59
C GLY A 142 -17.10 -9.69 3.68
N PRO A 143 -15.98 -9.09 4.12
CA PRO A 143 -15.29 -8.03 3.37
C PRO A 143 -15.20 -8.38 1.89
N THR A 144 -15.63 -7.47 1.03
CA THR A 144 -15.73 -7.71 -0.42
C THR A 144 -15.27 -6.47 -1.17
N SER A 145 -14.63 -6.63 -2.33
CA SER A 145 -14.36 -5.51 -3.23
C SER A 145 -15.64 -5.05 -3.92
N VAL A 146 -15.73 -3.76 -4.21
CA VAL A 146 -16.85 -3.16 -4.92
C VAL A 146 -16.35 -2.37 -6.11
N THR A 147 -17.24 -2.12 -7.06
CA THR A 147 -17.03 -1.05 -8.04
C THR A 147 -17.46 0.27 -7.39
N LEU A 148 -16.53 1.21 -7.29
CA LEU A 148 -16.82 2.57 -6.85
C LEU A 148 -17.11 3.45 -8.07
N LYS A 149 -18.20 4.20 -8.01
CA LYS A 149 -18.51 5.27 -8.93
C LYS A 149 -17.77 6.53 -8.50
N VAL A 150 -17.00 7.13 -9.41
CA VAL A 150 -16.42 8.47 -9.22
C VAL A 150 -17.53 9.50 -9.45
N GLU A 151 -17.88 10.25 -8.40
CA GLU A 151 -19.05 11.13 -8.41
C GLU A 151 -18.75 12.49 -9.05
N ASP A 152 -17.56 13.02 -8.82
CA ASP A 152 -17.07 14.24 -9.44
C ASP A 152 -15.63 14.02 -9.93
N PRO A 153 -15.36 13.92 -11.25
CA PRO A 153 -14.01 13.73 -11.79
C PRO A 153 -13.19 15.03 -11.88
N SER A 154 -13.74 16.17 -11.46
CA SER A 154 -13.09 17.48 -11.57
C SER A 154 -12.27 17.88 -10.34
N THR A 155 -12.38 17.13 -9.24
CA THR A 155 -11.62 17.39 -8.02
C THR A 155 -10.17 16.93 -8.16
N PRO A 156 -9.21 17.54 -7.41
CA PRO A 156 -7.83 17.06 -7.38
C PRO A 156 -7.71 15.56 -7.04
N ALA A 157 -8.54 15.05 -6.12
CA ALA A 157 -8.57 13.65 -5.69
C ALA A 157 -8.93 12.65 -6.80
N THR A 158 -9.77 13.07 -7.74
CA THR A 158 -10.42 12.18 -8.72
C THR A 158 -10.01 12.48 -10.15
N ALA A 159 -9.22 13.53 -10.37
CA ALA A 159 -8.75 13.92 -11.68
C ALA A 159 -7.99 12.78 -12.37
N GLY A 160 -8.43 12.41 -13.57
CA GLY A 160 -7.81 11.35 -14.37
C GLY A 160 -8.24 9.93 -14.01
N LEU A 161 -9.06 9.73 -12.97
CA LEU A 161 -9.67 8.44 -12.69
C LEU A 161 -10.79 8.12 -13.70
N PRO A 162 -10.99 6.83 -14.06
CA PRO A 162 -12.15 6.41 -14.83
C PRO A 162 -13.46 6.68 -14.07
N ALA A 163 -14.59 6.70 -14.79
CA ALA A 163 -15.91 6.94 -14.19
C ALA A 163 -16.29 5.91 -13.10
N THR A 164 -15.75 4.70 -13.20
CA THR A 164 -15.81 3.68 -12.16
C THR A 164 -14.42 3.10 -11.91
N ILE A 165 -14.12 2.81 -10.65
CA ILE A 165 -12.85 2.23 -10.21
C ILE A 165 -13.13 0.99 -9.37
N GLY A 166 -12.24 -0.01 -9.41
CA GLY A 166 -12.32 -1.13 -8.48
C GLY A 166 -11.81 -0.72 -7.12
N SER A 167 -12.47 -1.11 -6.04
CA SER A 167 -11.91 -0.99 -4.69
C SER A 167 -11.07 -2.22 -4.34
N SER A 168 -10.19 -2.07 -3.36
CA SER A 168 -9.73 -3.23 -2.60
C SER A 168 -10.87 -3.83 -1.77
N VAL A 169 -10.65 -5.04 -1.26
CA VAL A 169 -11.57 -5.70 -0.34
C VAL A 169 -11.62 -4.92 0.97
N SER A 170 -12.83 -4.61 1.44
CA SER A 170 -13.06 -3.98 2.75
C SER A 170 -14.41 -4.39 3.32
N GLU A 171 -14.57 -4.19 4.62
CA GLU A 171 -15.88 -3.94 5.23
C GLU A 171 -16.35 -2.52 4.88
N TRP A 172 -17.67 -2.31 4.70
CA TRP A 172 -18.25 -1.02 4.31
C TRP A 172 -19.27 -0.55 5.34
N TYR A 173 -19.27 0.74 5.70
CA TYR A 173 -20.21 1.34 6.65
C TYR A 173 -21.25 2.26 6.01
N SER A 174 -22.37 2.40 6.70
CA SER A 174 -23.46 3.31 6.36
C SER A 174 -23.79 4.22 7.54
N TRP A 175 -24.26 5.42 7.21
CA TRP A 175 -24.39 6.54 8.13
C TRP A 175 -25.83 7.04 8.19
N ALA A 176 -26.22 7.60 9.34
CA ALA A 176 -27.59 8.05 9.58
C ALA A 176 -27.96 9.26 8.73
N ASN A 177 -27.01 10.16 8.48
CA ASN A 177 -27.24 11.35 7.68
C ASN A 177 -27.02 11.05 6.19
N ASP A 178 -27.97 11.51 5.37
CA ASP A 178 -27.84 11.50 3.91
C ASP A 178 -26.89 12.62 3.46
N LEU A 179 -25.63 12.29 3.24
CA LEU A 179 -24.57 13.25 2.89
C LEU A 179 -24.90 14.07 1.64
N ARG A 180 -25.72 13.55 0.71
CA ARG A 180 -26.15 14.28 -0.49
C ARG A 180 -26.98 15.52 -0.18
N LYS A 181 -27.55 15.61 1.03
CA LYS A 181 -28.35 16.75 1.48
C LYS A 181 -27.53 17.79 2.21
N ASN A 182 -26.27 17.50 2.54
CA ASN A 182 -25.39 18.44 3.20
C ASN A 182 -24.65 19.28 2.14
N PRO A 183 -24.93 20.58 1.99
CA PRO A 183 -24.30 21.40 0.96
C PRO A 183 -22.80 21.60 1.18
N ASP A 184 -22.28 21.31 2.38
CA ASP A 184 -20.87 21.42 2.71
C ASP A 184 -20.07 20.17 2.32
N ILE A 185 -20.76 19.06 2.02
CA ILE A 185 -20.12 17.79 1.66
C ILE A 185 -20.07 17.63 0.15
N ASP A 186 -18.87 17.32 -0.36
CA ASP A 186 -18.68 16.81 -1.72
C ASP A 186 -18.33 15.33 -1.63
N ILE A 187 -19.19 14.49 -2.22
CA ILE A 187 -18.95 13.05 -2.30
C ILE A 187 -18.03 12.80 -3.49
N LEU A 188 -16.90 12.14 -3.24
CA LEU A 188 -15.87 11.86 -4.24
C LEU A 188 -16.10 10.50 -4.90
N ALA A 189 -16.47 9.49 -4.09
CA ALA A 189 -16.79 8.16 -4.56
C ALA A 189 -17.93 7.52 -3.77
N SER A 190 -18.76 6.73 -4.45
CA SER A 190 -19.86 5.96 -3.87
C SER A 190 -19.87 4.53 -4.42
N ILE A 191 -20.57 3.60 -3.77
CA ILE A 191 -20.75 2.25 -4.32
C ILE A 191 -21.59 2.33 -5.60
N ASP A 192 -21.05 1.82 -6.72
CA ASP A 192 -21.80 1.68 -7.97
C ASP A 192 -22.88 0.59 -7.82
N PRO A 193 -24.11 0.80 -8.33
CA PRO A 193 -25.18 -0.20 -8.26
C PRO A 193 -24.83 -1.56 -8.85
N SER A 194 -23.83 -1.67 -9.75
CA SER A 194 -23.37 -2.96 -10.28
C SER A 194 -22.72 -3.86 -9.23
N SER A 195 -22.37 -3.32 -8.07
CA SER A 195 -21.69 -4.05 -6.99
C SER A 195 -22.64 -4.86 -6.12
N PHE A 196 -23.96 -4.60 -6.18
CA PHE A 196 -24.91 -5.31 -5.32
C PHE A 196 -25.16 -6.75 -5.80
N PRO A 197 -25.27 -7.73 -4.88
CA PRO A 197 -25.18 -7.58 -3.42
C PRO A 197 -23.74 -7.32 -2.90
N VAL A 198 -23.62 -6.50 -1.86
CA VAL A 198 -22.34 -6.16 -1.20
C VAL A 198 -22.30 -6.84 0.16
N GLY A 199 -21.23 -7.60 0.41
CA GLY A 199 -21.09 -8.50 1.56
C GLY A 199 -21.50 -9.93 1.21
N THR A 200 -20.86 -10.91 1.86
CA THR A 200 -21.17 -12.33 1.68
C THR A 200 -21.86 -12.95 2.89
N ASP A 201 -21.90 -12.25 4.03
CA ASP A 201 -22.67 -12.67 5.19
C ASP A 201 -24.17 -12.36 4.98
N PRO A 202 -25.06 -13.37 5.01
CA PRO A 202 -26.48 -13.17 4.74
C PRO A 202 -27.19 -12.20 5.70
N ASP A 203 -26.69 -12.04 6.93
CA ASP A 203 -27.28 -11.15 7.94
C ASP A 203 -26.76 -9.70 7.81
N GLN A 204 -25.68 -9.49 7.06
CA GLN A 204 -25.03 -8.20 6.83
C GLN A 204 -24.70 -8.01 5.33
N THR A 205 -25.66 -8.33 4.46
CA THR A 205 -25.56 -8.07 3.02
C THR A 205 -26.42 -6.88 2.62
N TRP A 206 -25.86 -5.95 1.86
CA TRP A 206 -26.63 -4.88 1.22
C TRP A 206 -27.05 -5.27 -0.18
N TYR A 207 -28.32 -5.06 -0.52
CA TYR A 207 -28.90 -5.45 -1.82
C TYR A 207 -29.20 -4.26 -2.74
N SER A 208 -29.24 -3.05 -2.19
CA SER A 208 -29.48 -1.80 -2.92
C SER A 208 -29.22 -0.62 -2.00
N GLY A 209 -28.95 0.55 -2.55
CA GLY A 209 -28.88 1.79 -1.80
C GLY A 209 -27.95 2.79 -2.45
N TYR A 210 -27.67 3.87 -1.72
CA TYR A 210 -26.66 4.84 -2.09
C TYR A 210 -25.72 5.00 -0.90
N TYR A 211 -24.46 4.61 -1.07
CA TYR A 211 -23.47 4.56 -0.01
C TYR A 211 -22.26 5.41 -0.43
N PRO A 212 -22.11 6.64 0.12
CA PRO A 212 -20.89 7.41 -0.07
C PRO A 212 -19.74 6.75 0.69
N ILE A 213 -18.62 6.51 -0.01
CA ILE A 213 -17.47 5.78 0.52
C ILE A 213 -16.28 6.71 0.72
N VAL A 214 -16.13 7.72 -0.15
CA VAL A 214 -15.10 8.75 0.02
C VAL A 214 -15.76 10.11 -0.15
N TRP A 215 -15.52 11.02 0.79
CA TRP A 215 -16.01 12.39 0.68
C TRP A 215 -15.09 13.39 1.40
N THR A 216 -15.32 14.66 1.08
CA THR A 216 -14.70 15.81 1.75
C THR A 216 -15.78 16.76 2.29
N ASN A 217 -15.45 17.51 3.33
CA ASN A 217 -16.23 18.64 3.81
C ASN A 217 -15.51 19.93 3.41
N LYS A 218 -16.11 20.72 2.53
CA LYS A 218 -15.54 21.96 1.95
C LYS A 218 -15.14 23.01 2.97
N ASN A 219 -15.69 22.96 4.19
CA ASN A 219 -15.33 23.88 5.25
C ASN A 219 -13.96 23.54 5.88
N TYR A 220 -13.39 22.37 5.59
CA TYR A 220 -12.14 21.89 6.15
C TYR A 220 -11.24 21.30 5.05
N ARG A 221 -9.95 21.20 5.31
CA ARG A 221 -9.04 20.42 4.46
C ARG A 221 -9.07 18.98 4.94
N MET A 222 -10.05 18.22 4.48
CA MET A 222 -10.26 16.87 4.99
C MET A 222 -10.70 15.88 3.92
N MET A 223 -10.36 14.61 4.11
CA MET A 223 -10.96 13.49 3.40
C MET A 223 -11.29 12.40 4.41
N TYR A 224 -12.47 11.80 4.27
CA TYR A 224 -12.76 10.51 4.89
C TYR A 224 -12.83 9.43 3.80
N ALA A 225 -12.17 8.29 4.05
CA ALA A 225 -12.29 7.08 3.26
C ALA A 225 -12.87 5.96 4.12
N ASN A 226 -13.95 5.34 3.64
CA ASN A 226 -14.66 4.33 4.39
C ASN A 226 -13.96 2.96 4.41
N PHE A 227 -13.02 2.70 3.52
CA PHE A 227 -12.20 1.48 3.55
C PHE A 227 -11.06 1.60 4.57
N GLY A 228 -10.58 0.45 5.04
CA GLY A 228 -9.51 0.34 6.04
C GLY A 228 -9.64 -0.92 6.90
N HIS A 229 -10.13 -2.01 6.31
CA HIS A 229 -10.39 -3.26 6.99
C HIS A 229 -10.02 -4.41 6.04
N ASN A 230 -8.87 -5.04 6.25
CA ASN A 230 -8.46 -6.18 5.41
C ASN A 230 -9.36 -7.40 5.68
N ALA A 231 -9.56 -8.26 4.69
CA ALA A 231 -10.13 -9.57 4.92
C ALA A 231 -9.15 -10.41 5.73
N MET A 232 -9.66 -11.16 6.71
CA MET A 232 -8.87 -12.00 7.60
C MET A 232 -9.47 -13.41 7.68
N ASP A 233 -8.61 -14.42 7.78
CA ASP A 233 -8.98 -15.68 8.41
C ASP A 233 -8.76 -15.54 9.91
N TYR A 234 -9.86 -15.41 10.67
CA TYR A 234 -9.81 -15.25 12.12
C TYR A 234 -9.45 -16.55 12.88
N THR A 235 -9.32 -17.69 12.19
CA THR A 235 -8.92 -18.95 12.83
C THR A 235 -7.45 -18.92 13.24
N ASP A 236 -6.61 -18.32 12.41
CA ASP A 236 -5.16 -18.21 12.60
C ASP A 236 -4.62 -16.78 12.46
N ASN A 237 -5.51 -15.78 12.35
CA ASN A 237 -5.21 -14.36 12.13
C ASN A 237 -4.38 -14.10 10.87
N THR A 238 -4.65 -14.83 9.79
CA THR A 238 -3.98 -14.62 8.49
C THR A 238 -4.70 -13.56 7.66
N THR A 239 -3.93 -12.63 7.11
CA THR A 239 -4.44 -11.63 6.16
C THR A 239 -4.75 -12.25 4.80
N LEU A 240 -5.96 -11.96 4.29
CA LEU A 240 -6.50 -12.48 3.02
C LEU A 240 -6.64 -11.40 1.94
N SER A 241 -6.57 -10.12 2.30
CA SER A 241 -6.58 -9.01 1.35
C SER A 241 -5.72 -7.84 1.79
N LEU A 242 -5.52 -6.89 0.88
CA LEU A 242 -4.74 -5.67 1.11
C LEU A 242 -5.57 -4.45 0.71
N THR A 243 -5.65 -3.47 1.58
CA THR A 243 -6.38 -2.21 1.36
C THR A 243 -5.69 -1.37 0.29
N PHE A 244 -4.36 -1.36 0.25
CA PHE A 244 -3.55 -0.68 -0.77
C PHE A 244 -3.14 -1.65 -1.87
N GLY A 245 -4.14 -2.26 -2.51
CA GLY A 245 -4.01 -3.26 -3.57
C GLY A 245 -4.74 -2.90 -4.88
N SER A 246 -5.47 -1.78 -4.90
CA SER A 246 -6.18 -1.31 -6.10
C SER A 246 -5.53 -0.04 -6.63
N ALA A 247 -4.99 -0.12 -7.84
CA ALA A 247 -4.33 0.96 -8.55
C ALA A 247 -5.08 2.29 -8.47
N GLN A 248 -6.36 2.26 -8.82
CA GLN A 248 -7.17 3.45 -8.98
C GLN A 248 -7.64 4.00 -7.63
N GLN A 249 -7.90 3.12 -6.65
CA GLN A 249 -8.21 3.53 -5.28
C GLN A 249 -6.97 4.19 -4.63
N ASP A 250 -5.80 3.59 -4.81
CA ASP A 250 -4.56 4.09 -4.24
C ASP A 250 -4.13 5.41 -4.88
N GLN A 251 -4.41 5.58 -6.18
CA GLN A 251 -4.27 6.84 -6.87
C GLN A 251 -5.19 7.92 -6.28
N LEU A 252 -6.45 7.59 -5.99
CA LEU A 252 -7.39 8.51 -5.32
C LEU A 252 -6.86 8.96 -3.95
N VAL A 253 -6.45 8.01 -3.10
CA VAL A 253 -5.92 8.29 -1.75
C VAL A 253 -4.68 9.19 -1.85
N LEU A 254 -3.76 8.87 -2.74
CA LEU A 254 -2.53 9.63 -2.90
C LEU A 254 -2.80 11.05 -3.43
N GLN A 255 -3.64 11.20 -4.45
CA GLN A 255 -4.00 12.50 -5.00
C GLN A 255 -4.57 13.43 -3.92
N GLU A 256 -5.47 12.91 -3.08
CA GLU A 256 -6.04 13.72 -2.02
C GLU A 256 -5.04 13.99 -0.89
N LEU A 257 -4.19 13.03 -0.52
CA LEU A 257 -3.15 13.26 0.48
C LEU A 257 -2.19 14.39 0.06
N LEU A 258 -1.81 14.46 -1.21
CA LEU A 258 -0.97 15.53 -1.74
C LEU A 258 -1.69 16.88 -1.67
N SER A 259 -2.97 16.92 -2.08
CA SER A 259 -3.85 18.10 -1.99
C SER A 259 -3.93 18.64 -0.54
N LEU A 260 -4.14 17.73 0.42
CA LEU A 260 -4.13 18.04 1.86
C LEU A 260 -2.75 18.49 2.37
N GLY A 261 -1.66 18.04 1.74
CA GLY A 261 -0.30 18.53 1.97
C GLY A 261 -0.04 19.95 1.46
N GLY A 262 -0.94 20.48 0.61
CA GLY A 262 -0.77 21.76 -0.08
C GLY A 262 -0.08 21.64 -1.44
N ASP A 263 0.14 20.42 -1.91
CA ASP A 263 0.63 20.14 -3.25
C ASP A 263 -0.56 19.78 -4.16
N SER A 264 -0.74 20.53 -5.25
CA SER A 264 -1.78 20.26 -6.26
C SER A 264 -1.22 19.62 -7.52
N ALA A 265 0.08 19.29 -7.52
CA ALA A 265 0.68 18.54 -8.61
C ALA A 265 0.09 17.13 -8.68
N ALA A 266 -0.02 16.61 -9.90
CA ALA A 266 -0.31 15.19 -10.09
C ALA A 266 0.75 14.35 -9.35
N PRO A 267 0.38 13.19 -8.77
CA PRO A 267 1.32 12.32 -8.09
C PRO A 267 2.54 12.06 -8.97
N ALA A 268 3.73 12.10 -8.37
CA ALA A 268 4.92 11.66 -9.07
C ALA A 268 4.73 10.20 -9.49
N PRO A 269 5.21 9.80 -10.67
CA PRO A 269 5.31 8.39 -11.00
C PRO A 269 6.02 7.68 -9.85
N MET A 270 5.47 6.55 -9.40
CA MET A 270 6.05 5.79 -8.30
C MET A 270 7.55 5.59 -8.55
N PRO A 271 8.43 5.94 -7.60
CA PRO A 271 9.87 5.85 -7.77
C PRO A 271 10.20 4.40 -8.07
N ALA A 272 11.20 4.22 -8.92
CA ALA A 272 11.83 2.93 -9.10
C ALA A 272 12.24 2.38 -7.73
N TYR A 273 12.10 1.07 -7.55
CA TYR A 273 12.69 0.35 -6.42
C TYR A 273 14.16 0.75 -6.25
N SER A 274 14.63 0.77 -5.00
CA SER A 274 16.02 1.03 -4.69
C SER A 274 16.86 -0.21 -4.98
N SER A 275 17.91 -0.06 -5.80
CA SER A 275 18.82 -1.16 -6.12
C SER A 275 19.67 -1.63 -4.93
N SER A 276 19.66 -0.90 -3.81
CA SER A 276 20.41 -1.25 -2.60
C SER A 276 19.52 -1.77 -1.46
N ALA A 277 18.20 -1.73 -1.64
CA ALA A 277 17.25 -2.23 -0.64
C ALA A 277 16.96 -3.72 -0.87
N TRP A 278 16.51 -4.38 0.19
CA TRP A 278 16.00 -5.74 0.16
C TRP A 278 14.47 -5.70 0.19
N TYR A 279 13.84 -6.60 -0.55
CA TYR A 279 12.39 -6.65 -0.70
C TYR A 279 11.88 -8.07 -0.53
N SER A 280 10.78 -8.23 0.19
CA SER A 280 9.91 -9.37 -0.03
C SER A 280 9.10 -9.17 -1.30
N LEU A 281 8.96 -10.22 -2.12
CA LEU A 281 8.12 -10.22 -3.31
C LEU A 281 6.85 -11.02 -3.00
N SER A 282 5.79 -10.33 -2.59
CA SER A 282 4.51 -10.97 -2.26
C SER A 282 3.60 -11.04 -3.48
N SER A 283 3.10 -12.23 -3.82
CA SER A 283 2.12 -12.45 -4.89
C SER A 283 0.83 -11.68 -4.62
N ALA A 284 0.34 -10.94 -5.60
CA ALA A 284 -0.96 -10.25 -5.50
C ALA A 284 -2.15 -11.22 -5.48
N ALA A 285 -1.98 -12.46 -5.96
CA ALA A 285 -3.03 -13.47 -5.96
C ALA A 285 -3.15 -14.24 -4.64
N SER A 286 -2.03 -14.57 -4.00
CA SER A 286 -2.02 -15.44 -2.81
C SER A 286 -1.54 -14.74 -1.54
N LEU A 287 -1.01 -13.52 -1.65
CA LEU A 287 -0.34 -12.77 -0.57
C LEU A 287 0.90 -13.47 0.01
N LYS A 288 1.37 -14.54 -0.63
CA LYS A 288 2.55 -15.31 -0.23
C LYS A 288 3.82 -14.75 -0.85
N CYS A 289 4.91 -14.90 -0.14
CA CYS A 289 6.22 -14.42 -0.56
C CYS A 289 6.90 -15.44 -1.48
N ALA A 290 7.63 -14.95 -2.48
CA ALA A 290 8.68 -15.74 -3.10
C ALA A 290 9.68 -16.19 -2.03
N ASP A 291 10.10 -17.45 -2.08
CA ASP A 291 10.81 -18.14 -1.00
C ASP A 291 11.81 -19.13 -1.58
N ALA A 292 13.07 -19.04 -1.17
CA ALA A 292 14.08 -20.06 -1.42
C ALA A 292 13.79 -21.28 -0.53
N ARG A 293 13.35 -22.38 -1.14
CA ARG A 293 12.83 -23.55 -0.41
C ARG A 293 13.80 -24.02 0.67
N SER A 294 13.28 -24.13 1.90
CA SER A 294 14.04 -24.59 3.08
C SER A 294 15.23 -23.68 3.43
N ALA A 295 15.22 -22.41 3.01
CA ALA A 295 16.32 -21.46 3.17
C ALA A 295 17.67 -22.00 2.64
N ALA A 296 17.61 -22.83 1.58
CA ALA A 296 18.80 -23.34 0.92
C ALA A 296 19.33 -22.33 -0.11
N THR A 297 20.64 -22.35 -0.32
CA THR A 297 21.35 -21.43 -1.25
C THR A 297 22.18 -22.22 -2.26
N ALA A 298 21.87 -23.49 -2.49
CA ALA A 298 22.58 -24.27 -3.50
C ALA A 298 21.90 -24.09 -4.86
N ASN A 299 22.69 -24.00 -5.93
CA ASN A 299 22.24 -24.21 -7.31
C ASN A 299 21.15 -25.28 -7.43
N GLY A 300 20.01 -24.89 -8.00
CA GLY A 300 18.83 -25.75 -8.16
C GLY A 300 17.85 -25.71 -6.99
N THR A 301 18.08 -24.88 -5.98
CA THR A 301 17.08 -24.65 -4.92
C THR A 301 15.81 -24.08 -5.54
N ALA A 302 14.68 -24.76 -5.36
CA ALA A 302 13.41 -24.29 -5.88
C ALA A 302 13.00 -22.95 -5.26
N VAL A 303 12.61 -21.98 -6.08
CA VAL A 303 11.93 -20.78 -5.62
C VAL A 303 10.43 -21.05 -5.63
N GLN A 304 9.81 -20.98 -4.47
CA GLN A 304 8.40 -21.31 -4.23
C GLN A 304 7.63 -20.11 -3.71
N GLN A 305 6.31 -20.20 -3.68
CA GLN A 305 5.53 -19.35 -2.80
C GLN A 305 5.44 -20.00 -1.41
N TYR A 306 5.59 -19.17 -0.38
CA TYR A 306 5.47 -19.60 1.01
C TYR A 306 4.89 -18.47 1.86
N THR A 307 4.19 -18.83 2.93
CA THR A 307 3.70 -17.88 3.93
C THR A 307 4.84 -16.94 4.35
N CYS A 308 4.61 -15.62 4.24
CA CYS A 308 5.64 -14.64 4.52
C CYS A 308 6.10 -14.76 5.99
N ASN A 309 7.39 -15.00 6.21
CA ASN A 309 7.98 -15.29 7.52
C ASN A 309 9.18 -14.39 7.85
N GLY A 310 9.55 -13.47 6.94
CA GLY A 310 10.58 -12.47 7.15
C GLY A 310 12.02 -13.00 7.19
N THR A 311 12.25 -14.27 6.88
CA THR A 311 13.61 -14.83 6.79
C THR A 311 14.35 -14.31 5.57
N ASP A 312 15.69 -14.39 5.57
CA ASP A 312 16.52 -13.97 4.43
C ASP A 312 16.17 -14.74 3.14
N ALA A 313 15.62 -15.96 3.25
CA ALA A 313 15.17 -16.78 2.13
C ALA A 313 13.99 -16.19 1.34
N GLN A 314 13.32 -15.16 1.87
CA GLN A 314 12.19 -14.48 1.24
C GLN A 314 12.51 -13.06 0.80
N GLN A 315 13.79 -12.67 0.90
CA GLN A 315 14.21 -11.30 0.69
C GLN A 315 15.15 -11.23 -0.48
N PHE A 316 14.82 -10.34 -1.41
CA PHE A 316 15.50 -10.23 -2.68
C PHE A 316 15.95 -8.80 -2.97
N GLN A 317 17.10 -8.67 -3.63
CA GLN A 317 17.61 -7.40 -4.10
C GLN A 317 17.57 -7.35 -5.63
N LEU A 318 16.92 -6.30 -6.15
CA LEU A 318 16.84 -6.04 -7.59
C LEU A 318 18.06 -5.21 -8.01
N GLN A 319 19.11 -5.87 -8.47
CA GLN A 319 20.35 -5.20 -8.88
C GLN A 319 20.39 -4.98 -10.40
N PRO A 320 20.59 -3.73 -10.89
CA PRO A 320 20.62 -3.44 -12.32
C PRO A 320 21.69 -4.23 -13.09
N THR A 321 21.31 -4.69 -14.28
CA THR A 321 22.23 -5.20 -15.31
C THR A 321 22.31 -4.18 -16.45
N SER A 322 21.91 -4.54 -17.67
CA SER A 322 21.86 -3.67 -18.86
C SER A 322 20.43 -3.55 -19.40
N ASP A 323 20.16 -2.50 -20.17
CA ASP A 323 18.90 -2.30 -20.91
C ASP A 323 17.61 -2.32 -20.06
N GLY A 324 17.72 -1.90 -18.80
CA GLY A 324 16.58 -1.86 -17.86
C GLY A 324 16.22 -3.22 -17.26
N TYR A 325 17.07 -4.23 -17.42
CA TYR A 325 16.96 -5.50 -16.72
C TYR A 325 17.67 -5.45 -15.36
N VAL A 326 17.30 -6.38 -14.48
CA VAL A 326 17.92 -6.62 -13.18
C VAL A 326 18.23 -8.11 -13.04
N ARG A 327 19.19 -8.41 -12.16
CA ARG A 327 19.24 -9.70 -11.47
C ARG A 327 18.50 -9.57 -10.14
N VAL A 328 17.85 -10.65 -9.71
CA VAL A 328 17.08 -10.69 -8.46
C VAL A 328 17.82 -11.62 -7.51
N ASN A 329 18.67 -11.02 -6.67
CA ASN A 329 19.59 -11.74 -5.77
C ASN A 329 18.85 -12.18 -4.51
N ASP A 330 19.10 -13.38 -4.02
CA ASP A 330 18.63 -13.84 -2.71
C ASP A 330 19.46 -13.21 -1.57
N ARG A 331 18.84 -12.90 -0.41
CA ARG A 331 19.55 -12.28 0.73
C ARG A 331 20.41 -13.27 1.50
N ALA A 332 20.03 -14.56 1.55
CA ALA A 332 20.80 -15.58 2.25
C ALA A 332 22.12 -15.87 1.52
N ASP A 333 22.14 -15.78 0.18
CA ASP A 333 23.37 -15.70 -0.61
C ASP A 333 23.20 -14.81 -1.86
N SER A 334 23.78 -13.61 -1.82
CA SER A 334 23.66 -12.62 -2.92
C SER A 334 24.33 -13.01 -4.24
N SER A 335 25.05 -14.14 -4.29
CA SER A 335 25.57 -14.72 -5.54
C SER A 335 24.55 -15.60 -6.24
N GLU A 336 23.53 -16.08 -5.53
CA GLU A 336 22.42 -16.88 -6.03
C GLU A 336 21.27 -15.96 -6.46
N VAL A 337 20.70 -16.21 -7.65
CA VAL A 337 19.66 -15.35 -8.25
C VAL A 337 18.48 -16.15 -8.76
N LEU A 338 17.32 -15.49 -8.94
CA LEU A 338 16.19 -16.08 -9.66
C LEU A 338 16.58 -16.45 -11.10
N ASP A 339 16.52 -17.75 -11.37
CA ASP A 339 16.93 -18.41 -12.61
C ASP A 339 15.76 -19.21 -13.18
N VAL A 340 15.54 -19.10 -14.49
CA VAL A 340 14.66 -20.04 -15.20
C VAL A 340 15.45 -21.31 -15.51
N THR A 341 15.02 -22.42 -14.94
CA THR A 341 15.70 -23.73 -15.06
C THR A 341 15.92 -24.13 -16.53
N ASP A 342 17.09 -24.69 -16.79
CA ASP A 342 17.53 -25.20 -18.11
C ASP A 342 17.50 -24.15 -19.23
N VAL A 343 17.55 -22.86 -18.90
CA VAL A 343 17.47 -21.75 -19.88
C VAL A 343 16.20 -21.83 -20.73
N SER A 344 15.15 -22.43 -20.16
CA SER A 344 13.92 -22.76 -20.89
C SER A 344 13.17 -21.51 -21.36
N THR A 345 12.43 -21.64 -22.46
CA THR A 345 11.45 -20.65 -22.93
C THR A 345 10.01 -21.17 -22.85
N ALA A 346 9.80 -22.37 -22.29
CA ALA A 346 8.49 -22.99 -22.16
C ALA A 346 7.67 -22.37 -21.02
N ASP A 347 6.34 -22.39 -21.18
CA ASP A 347 5.43 -22.11 -20.06
C ASP A 347 5.55 -23.21 -19.01
N GLY A 348 5.44 -22.84 -17.74
CA GLY A 348 5.58 -23.78 -16.63
C GLY A 348 7.01 -24.20 -16.35
N ALA A 349 8.01 -23.60 -17.01
CA ALA A 349 9.40 -23.87 -16.64
C ALA A 349 9.66 -23.34 -15.21
N PRO A 350 10.23 -24.17 -14.33
CA PRO A 350 10.38 -23.83 -12.92
C PRO A 350 11.39 -22.72 -12.71
N ILE A 351 11.17 -21.96 -11.64
CA ILE A 351 12.13 -20.99 -11.11
C ILE A 351 12.96 -21.64 -10.01
N GLN A 352 14.26 -21.39 -10.04
CA GLN A 352 15.23 -21.86 -9.06
C GLN A 352 16.19 -20.73 -8.68
N LEU A 353 16.97 -20.96 -7.63
CA LEU A 353 18.20 -20.24 -7.39
C LEU A 353 19.33 -20.86 -8.19
N TRP A 354 20.14 -19.98 -8.78
CA TRP A 354 21.38 -20.37 -9.43
C TRP A 354 22.44 -19.27 -9.33
N ASP A 355 23.71 -19.67 -9.27
CA ASP A 355 24.88 -18.81 -9.35
C ASP A 355 24.75 -17.82 -10.51
N TYR A 356 24.88 -16.53 -10.22
CA TYR A 356 24.83 -15.52 -11.27
C TYR A 356 26.00 -15.67 -12.24
N SER A 357 25.67 -15.95 -13.51
CA SER A 357 26.63 -16.18 -14.59
C SER A 357 26.40 -15.25 -15.80
N ASP A 358 25.64 -14.17 -15.58
CA ASP A 358 25.22 -13.21 -16.62
C ASP A 358 24.32 -13.81 -17.71
N GLY A 359 23.74 -14.99 -17.45
CA GLY A 359 22.78 -15.65 -18.35
C GLY A 359 21.51 -14.82 -18.55
N THR A 360 20.93 -14.82 -19.76
CA THR A 360 19.68 -14.08 -20.04
C THR A 360 18.48 -14.68 -19.32
N ASN A 361 18.53 -15.96 -18.94
CA ASN A 361 17.50 -16.63 -18.14
C ASN A 361 17.53 -16.19 -16.65
N GLN A 362 18.57 -15.47 -16.23
CA GLN A 362 18.78 -14.93 -14.88
C GLN A 362 18.48 -13.43 -14.77
N GLN A 363 18.00 -12.82 -15.86
CA GLN A 363 17.77 -11.39 -15.96
C GLN A 363 16.29 -11.11 -16.19
N TRP A 364 15.75 -10.19 -15.41
CA TRP A 364 14.33 -9.88 -15.35
C TRP A 364 14.12 -8.39 -15.57
N LYS A 365 13.11 -8.03 -16.36
CA LYS A 365 12.67 -6.65 -16.51
C LYS A 365 11.51 -6.42 -15.56
N PRO A 366 11.70 -5.66 -14.46
CA PRO A 366 10.59 -5.24 -13.63
C PRO A 366 9.79 -4.20 -14.41
N VAL A 367 8.51 -4.46 -14.59
CA VAL A 367 7.57 -3.55 -15.23
C VAL A 367 6.63 -3.07 -14.15
N ALA A 368 6.70 -1.77 -13.85
CA ALA A 368 5.85 -1.16 -12.84
C ALA A 368 4.38 -1.27 -13.25
N GLU A 369 3.57 -1.73 -12.32
CA GLU A 369 2.12 -1.69 -12.42
C GLU A 369 1.62 -0.49 -11.60
N ASN A 370 1.17 -0.73 -10.38
CA ASN A 370 0.65 0.27 -9.45
C ASN A 370 0.96 -0.17 -8.02
N SER A 371 0.94 0.76 -7.06
CA SER A 371 0.98 0.43 -5.62
C SER A 371 2.16 -0.46 -5.20
N TRP A 372 3.35 -0.20 -5.75
CA TRP A 372 4.56 -1.01 -5.55
C TRP A 372 4.47 -2.45 -6.07
N THR A 373 3.53 -2.71 -6.97
CA THR A 373 3.35 -3.99 -7.66
C THR A 373 4.04 -3.96 -9.02
N TYR A 374 4.71 -5.05 -9.34
CA TYR A 374 5.47 -5.25 -10.56
C TYR A 374 5.20 -6.65 -11.09
N HIS A 375 5.17 -6.80 -12.41
CA HIS A 375 5.49 -8.09 -13.03
C HIS A 375 6.93 -8.10 -13.51
N PHE A 376 7.51 -9.29 -13.58
CA PHE A 376 8.92 -9.50 -13.92
C PHE A 376 9.02 -10.29 -15.23
N VAL A 377 9.50 -9.65 -16.30
CA VAL A 377 9.63 -10.27 -17.62
C VAL A 377 11.04 -10.81 -17.82
N ASN A 378 11.19 -12.12 -17.99
CA ASN A 378 12.47 -12.76 -18.22
C ASN A 378 13.09 -12.31 -19.57
N ARG A 379 14.39 -11.99 -19.57
CA ARG A 379 15.12 -11.49 -20.74
C ARG A 379 15.24 -12.53 -21.85
N ASN A 380 15.38 -13.81 -21.50
CA ASN A 380 15.57 -14.88 -22.46
C ASN A 380 14.27 -15.24 -23.20
N SER A 381 13.17 -15.41 -22.45
CA SER A 381 11.92 -15.93 -23.00
C SER A 381 10.88 -14.87 -23.33
N GLY A 382 10.98 -13.67 -22.74
CA GLY A 382 9.93 -12.65 -22.78
C GLY A 382 8.69 -13.01 -21.95
N LYS A 383 8.80 -14.02 -21.07
CA LYS A 383 7.70 -14.52 -20.22
C LYS A 383 7.78 -13.94 -18.81
N CYS A 384 6.66 -13.93 -18.10
CA CYS A 384 6.52 -13.37 -16.79
C CYS A 384 6.81 -14.41 -15.69
N LEU A 385 7.44 -13.98 -14.60
CA LEU A 385 7.42 -14.71 -13.33
C LEU A 385 5.96 -14.92 -12.92
N SER A 386 5.59 -16.12 -12.49
CA SER A 386 4.21 -16.49 -12.22
C SER A 386 4.12 -17.51 -11.09
N ALA A 387 3.06 -17.41 -10.27
CA ALA A 387 2.55 -18.58 -9.57
C ALA A 387 2.11 -19.64 -10.59
N ALA A 388 2.31 -20.93 -10.28
CA ALA A 388 1.99 -22.03 -11.20
C ALA A 388 0.47 -22.25 -11.37
N SER A 389 -0.31 -21.80 -10.39
CA SER A 389 -1.78 -21.83 -10.38
C SER A 389 -2.31 -20.81 -9.37
N ASP A 390 -3.63 -20.73 -9.24
CA ASP A 390 -4.36 -19.99 -8.19
C ASP A 390 -4.29 -20.65 -6.80
N SER A 391 -3.46 -21.67 -6.63
CA SER A 391 -3.26 -22.31 -5.33
C SER A 391 -2.68 -21.32 -4.34
N THR A 392 -3.24 -21.28 -3.13
CA THR A 392 -2.68 -20.56 -1.98
C THR A 392 -1.90 -21.49 -1.04
N ALA A 393 -1.57 -22.71 -1.48
CA ALA A 393 -0.78 -23.64 -0.68
C ALA A 393 0.69 -23.21 -0.60
N ASP A 394 1.31 -23.47 0.55
CA ASP A 394 2.77 -23.35 0.70
C ASP A 394 3.49 -24.37 -0.17
N SER A 395 4.73 -24.02 -0.52
CA SER A 395 5.67 -24.87 -1.25
C SER A 395 5.32 -25.15 -2.71
N VAL A 396 4.36 -24.42 -3.29
CA VAL A 396 4.12 -24.42 -4.74
C VAL A 396 5.26 -23.67 -5.42
N GLN A 397 6.00 -24.34 -6.30
CA GLN A 397 7.13 -23.72 -7.00
C GLN A 397 6.64 -22.64 -7.98
N LEU A 398 7.34 -21.51 -8.04
CA LEU A 398 7.09 -20.49 -9.05
C LEU A 398 7.59 -20.96 -10.42
N VAL A 399 6.98 -20.43 -11.47
CA VAL A 399 7.31 -20.76 -12.85
C VAL A 399 7.45 -19.48 -13.68
N GLN A 400 7.91 -19.60 -14.92
CA GLN A 400 7.59 -18.60 -15.93
C GLN A 400 6.34 -18.99 -16.73
N ALA A 401 5.57 -17.99 -17.16
CA ALA A 401 4.41 -18.18 -18.05
C ALA A 401 4.26 -16.98 -19.00
N THR A 402 3.59 -17.19 -20.13
CA THR A 402 3.22 -16.13 -21.06
C THR A 402 2.52 -15.01 -20.29
N CYS A 403 2.99 -13.77 -20.48
CA CYS A 403 2.45 -12.62 -19.76
C CYS A 403 0.97 -12.40 -20.12
N ASP A 404 0.08 -12.45 -19.14
CA ASP A 404 -1.37 -12.39 -19.32
C ASP A 404 -2.05 -11.29 -18.52
N GLY A 405 -1.29 -10.58 -17.66
CA GLY A 405 -1.80 -9.51 -16.80
C GLY A 405 -2.68 -9.99 -15.64
N SER A 406 -2.68 -11.30 -15.36
CA SER A 406 -3.35 -11.85 -14.18
C SER A 406 -2.57 -11.52 -12.90
N THR A 407 -3.27 -11.52 -11.77
CA THR A 407 -2.66 -11.33 -10.44
C THR A 407 -1.67 -12.43 -10.06
N LEU A 408 -1.65 -13.56 -10.78
CA LEU A 408 -0.64 -14.63 -10.60
C LEU A 408 0.77 -14.17 -10.99
N GLN A 409 0.88 -13.13 -11.82
CA GLN A 409 2.13 -12.58 -12.35
C GLN A 409 2.52 -11.24 -11.71
N SER A 410 1.68 -10.72 -10.83
CA SER A 410 1.86 -9.46 -10.14
C SER A 410 2.44 -9.68 -8.75
N PHE A 411 3.57 -9.05 -8.46
CA PHE A 411 4.29 -9.15 -7.19
C PHE A 411 4.46 -7.77 -6.57
N ARG A 412 3.92 -7.59 -5.37
CA ARG A 412 4.12 -6.39 -4.56
C ARG A 412 5.50 -6.45 -3.91
N LEU A 413 6.27 -5.37 -4.06
CA LEU A 413 7.57 -5.18 -3.44
C LEU A 413 7.38 -4.55 -2.07
N GLN A 414 7.71 -5.30 -1.02
CA GLN A 414 7.66 -4.83 0.35
C GLN A 414 9.10 -4.69 0.88
N PRO A 415 9.57 -3.50 1.27
CA PRO A 415 10.88 -3.35 1.88
C PRO A 415 11.03 -4.29 3.07
N ALA A 416 12.06 -5.10 3.05
CA ALA A 416 12.42 -5.95 4.17
C ALA A 416 13.07 -5.09 5.27
N ALA A 417 12.83 -5.47 6.53
CA ALA A 417 13.39 -4.80 7.70
C ALA A 417 14.90 -5.04 7.87
#